data_AF-A0A3B0YXT2-F1
#
_entry.id   AF-A0A3B0YXT2-F1
#
_cell.length_a   1.000
_cell.length_b   1.000
_cell.length_c   1.000
_cell.angle_alpha   90.00
_cell.angle_beta   90.00
_cell.angle_gamma   90.00
#
_symmetry.space_group_name_H-M   'P 1'
#
loop_
_entity.id
_entity.type
_entity.pdbx_description
1 polymer ?
#
loop_
_entity_poly.entity_id
_entity_poly.type
_entity_poly.pdbx_seq_one_letter_code
_entity_poly.pdbx_strand_id
1 'polypeptide(L)'
;MKKWLGLALLVVVLDQITKLLADNLLAYGEPLAILPFFNLTLLYNPGAAFSFLSDASGWQRWFFVVISTAATVFLILWLRRLK
;
A
#
# COMPACT_ATOMS: atom_id res chain seq x y z
N MET A 1 9.39 19.29 -9.78
CA MET A 1 8.45 18.87 -8.73
C MET A 1 7.17 18.33 -9.37
N LYS A 2 6.50 19.11 -10.24
CA LYS A 2 5.28 18.69 -10.95
C LYS A 2 5.38 17.33 -11.65
N LYS A 3 6.44 17.07 -12.44
CA LYS A 3 6.65 15.76 -13.11
C LYS A 3 6.66 14.58 -12.12
N TRP A 4 7.41 14.70 -11.03
CA TRP A 4 7.53 13.66 -10.01
C TRP A 4 6.26 13.46 -9.19
N LEU A 5 5.56 14.55 -8.83
CA LEU A 5 4.26 14.45 -8.17
C LEU A 5 3.18 13.87 -9.10
N GLY A 6 3.24 14.19 -10.40
CA GLY A 6 2.38 13.57 -11.40
C GLY A 6 2.61 12.06 -11.53
N LEU A 7 3.87 11.62 -11.53
CA LEU A 7 4.21 10.20 -11.50
C LEU A 7 3.68 9.52 -10.23
N ALA A 8 3.87 10.14 -9.06
CA ALA A 8 3.35 9.60 -7.79
C ALA A 8 1.83 9.47 -7.81
N LEU A 9 1.11 10.47 -8.34
CA LEU A 9 -0.34 10.42 -8.50
C LEU A 9 -0.77 9.29 -9.43
N LEU A 10 -0.08 9.10 -10.56
CA LEU A 10 -0.34 8.00 -11.48
C LEU A 10 -0.17 6.64 -10.78
N VAL A 11 0.89 6.47 -10.00
CA VAL A 11 1.13 5.24 -9.22
C VAL A 11 0.00 4.99 -8.22
N VAL A 12 -0.46 6.02 -7.50
CA VAL A 12 -1.60 5.89 -6.56
C VAL A 12 -2.88 5.49 -7.30
N VAL A 13 -3.18 6.09 -8.45
CA VAL A 13 -4.37 5.73 -9.24
C VAL A 13 -4.30 4.28 -9.71
N LEU A 14 -3.15 3.85 -10.24
CA LEU A 14 -2.97 2.48 -10.70
C LEU A 14 -3.06 1.48 -9.54
N ASP A 15 -2.49 1.79 -8.38
CA ASP A 15 -2.60 0.97 -7.15
C ASP A 15 -4.06 0.79 -6.71
N GLN A 16 -4.87 1.86 -6.75
CA GLN A 16 -6.28 1.76 -6.37
C GLN A 16 -7.09 0.97 -7.39
N ILE A 17 -6.83 1.15 -8.69
CA ILE A 17 -7.48 0.36 -9.74
C ILE A 17 -7.15 -1.12 -9.60
N THR A 18 -5.88 -1.48 -9.38
CA THR A 18 -5.50 -2.89 -9.23
C THR A 18 -6.09 -3.54 -7.98
N LYS A 19 -6.23 -2.81 -6.87
CA LYS A 19 -6.94 -3.28 -5.67
C LYS A 19 -8.43 -3.50 -5.92
N LEU A 20 -9.08 -2.57 -6.60
CA LEU A 20 -10.49 -2.73 -7.00
C LEU A 20 -10.68 -3.94 -7.92
N LEU A 21 -9.76 -4.15 -8.87
CA LEU A 21 -9.79 -5.35 -9.72
C LEU A 21 -9.59 -6.62 -8.90
N ALA A 22 -8.66 -6.64 -7.95
CA ALA A 22 -8.43 -7.79 -7.08
C ALA A 22 -9.68 -8.12 -6.25
N ASP A 23 -10.34 -7.13 -5.64
CA ASP A 23 -11.57 -7.32 -4.87
C ASP A 23 -12.73 -7.87 -5.72
N ASN A 24 -12.79 -7.52 -7.01
CA ASN A 24 -13.88 -7.95 -7.89
C ASN A 24 -13.60 -9.28 -8.61
N LEU A 25 -12.33 -9.63 -8.83
CA LEU A 25 -11.94 -10.74 -9.71
C LEU A 25 -11.32 -11.94 -8.98
N LEU A 26 -10.82 -11.76 -7.77
CA LEU A 26 -10.16 -12.82 -7.01
C LEU A 26 -11.01 -13.26 -5.82
N ALA A 27 -10.97 -14.55 -5.52
CA ALA A 27 -11.53 -15.09 -4.30
C ALA A 27 -10.56 -14.85 -3.13
N TYR A 28 -11.10 -14.47 -1.96
CA TYR A 28 -10.29 -14.20 -0.78
C TYR A 28 -9.50 -15.44 -0.35
N GLY A 29 -8.18 -15.27 -0.16
CA GLY A 29 -7.29 -16.34 0.30
C GLY A 29 -7.00 -17.42 -0.73
N GLU A 30 -7.62 -17.39 -1.92
CA GLU A 30 -7.37 -18.38 -2.98
C GLU A 30 -6.31 -17.87 -3.97
N PRO A 31 -5.21 -18.62 -4.19
CA PRO A 31 -4.21 -18.24 -5.17
C PRO A 31 -4.68 -18.51 -6.61
N LEU A 32 -4.69 -17.47 -7.45
CA LEU A 32 -4.79 -17.59 -8.90
C LEU A 32 -3.39 -17.71 -9.51
N ALA A 33 -3.06 -18.89 -10.02
CA ALA A 33 -1.76 -19.14 -10.66
C ALA A 33 -1.65 -18.44 -12.02
N ILE A 34 -0.62 -17.60 -12.17
CA ILE A 34 -0.32 -16.90 -13.43
C ILE A 34 0.92 -17.51 -14.10
N LEU A 35 1.95 -17.80 -13.31
CA LEU A 35 3.17 -18.51 -13.73
C LEU A 35 3.53 -19.57 -12.67
N PRO A 36 4.41 -20.55 -12.98
CA PRO A 36 4.79 -21.60 -12.03
C PRO A 36 5.36 -21.10 -10.68
N PHE A 37 5.83 -19.86 -10.62
CA PHE A 37 6.40 -19.23 -9.43
C PHE A 37 5.64 -17.96 -8.98
N PHE A 38 4.52 -17.62 -9.63
CA PHE A 38 3.81 -16.37 -9.39
C PHE A 38 2.29 -16.55 -9.40
N ASN A 39 1.69 -16.24 -8.26
CA ASN A 39 0.24 -16.27 -8.04
C ASN A 39 -0.25 -14.87 -7.67
N LEU A 40 -1.48 -14.56 -8.06
CA LEU A 40 -2.24 -13.43 -7.51
C LEU A 40 -3.17 -13.97 -6.41
N THR A 41 -3.12 -13.36 -5.23
CA THR A 41 -3.98 -13.75 -4.11
C THR A 41 -4.56 -12.49 -3.46
N LEU A 42 -5.87 -12.48 -3.25
CA LEU A 42 -6.53 -11.42 -2.49
C LEU A 42 -6.35 -11.66 -1.00
N LEU A 43 -5.63 -10.75 -0.34
CA LEU A 43 -5.40 -10.74 1.10
C LEU A 43 -5.55 -9.32 1.65
N TYR A 44 -6.28 -9.20 2.75
CA TYR A 44 -6.38 -7.96 3.50
C TYR A 44 -5.34 -7.97 4.62
N ASN A 45 -4.39 -7.03 4.58
CA ASN A 45 -3.33 -6.94 5.59
C ASN A 45 -3.71 -5.90 6.66
N PRO A 46 -4.12 -6.30 7.87
CA PRO A 46 -4.40 -5.38 8.97
C PRO A 46 -3.13 -4.86 9.67
N GLY A 47 -1.94 -5.28 9.24
CA GLY A 47 -0.66 -5.03 9.92
C GLY A 47 -0.09 -6.27 10.63
N ALA A 48 -0.39 -7.48 10.13
CA ALA A 48 -0.09 -8.75 10.79
C ALA A 48 1.42 -9.02 11.03
N ALA A 49 2.30 -8.36 10.27
CA ALA A 49 3.75 -8.44 10.48
C ALA A 49 4.22 -7.89 11.85
N PHE A 50 3.35 -7.16 12.56
CA PHE A 50 3.59 -6.60 13.90
C PHE A 50 2.78 -7.34 14.98
N SER A 51 2.49 -8.63 14.77
CA SER A 51 1.66 -9.47 15.64
C SER A 51 2.08 -9.49 17.11
N PHE A 52 3.34 -9.18 17.44
CA PHE A 52 3.81 -9.00 18.83
C PHE A 52 3.11 -7.86 19.60
N LEU A 53 2.31 -7.04 18.92
CA LEU A 53 1.49 -5.95 19.50
C LEU A 53 -0.01 -6.10 19.12
N SER A 54 -0.44 -7.28 18.68
CA SER A 54 -1.79 -7.48 18.12
C SER A 54 -2.92 -7.63 19.13
N ASP A 55 -2.62 -7.85 20.41
CA ASP A 55 -3.64 -8.00 21.46
C ASP A 55 -4.48 -6.74 21.67
N ALA A 56 -3.97 -5.57 21.26
CA ALA A 56 -4.76 -4.38 21.04
C ALA A 56 -5.08 -4.28 19.53
N SER A 57 -6.31 -4.62 19.15
CA SER A 57 -6.74 -4.53 17.75
C SER A 57 -6.92 -3.07 17.33
N GLY A 58 -6.34 -2.69 16.18
CA GLY A 58 -6.69 -1.46 15.46
C GLY A 58 -5.75 -0.26 15.63
N TRP A 59 -4.85 -0.23 16.61
CA TRP A 59 -3.87 0.85 16.75
C TRP A 59 -2.84 0.86 15.61
N GLN A 60 -2.54 -0.33 15.03
CA GLN A 60 -1.59 -0.51 13.92
C GLN A 60 -1.97 0.39 12.73
N ARG A 61 -3.28 0.48 12.43
CA ARG A 61 -3.81 1.31 11.35
C ARG A 61 -3.40 2.77 11.54
N TRP A 62 -3.68 3.32 12.72
CA TRP A 62 -3.39 4.73 13.02
C TRP A 62 -1.88 5.00 13.07
N PHE A 63 -1.12 4.07 13.65
CA PHE A 63 0.34 4.13 13.66
C PHE A 63 0.93 4.22 12.24
N PHE A 64 0.50 3.35 11.33
CA PHE A 64 0.98 3.40 9.94
C PHE A 64 0.49 4.63 9.18
N VAL A 65 -0.72 5.14 9.45
CA VAL A 65 -1.20 6.40 8.86
C VAL A 65 -0.29 7.56 9.27
N VAL A 66 0.08 7.66 10.56
CA VAL A 66 0.97 8.71 11.05
C VAL A 66 2.35 8.59 10.42
N ILE A 67 2.95 7.40 10.43
CA ILE A 67 4.30 7.19 9.86
C ILE A 67 4.32 7.49 8.36
N SER A 68 3.37 6.94 7.60
CA SER A 68 3.32 7.14 6.14
C SER A 68 3.06 8.61 5.79
N THR A 69 2.23 9.32 6.56
CA THR A 69 1.98 10.74 6.37
C THR A 69 3.23 11.57 6.67
N ALA A 70 3.88 11.32 7.80
CA ALA A 70 5.12 12.00 8.19
C ALA A 70 6.24 11.79 7.16
N ALA A 71 6.44 10.54 6.73
CA ALA A 71 7.39 10.20 5.67
C ALA A 71 7.04 10.90 4.34
N THR A 72 5.76 10.91 3.94
CA THR A 72 5.31 11.60 2.73
C THR A 72 5.60 13.09 2.77
N VAL A 73 5.28 13.77 3.88
CA VAL A 73 5.58 15.20 4.08
C VAL A 73 7.09 15.44 3.99
N PHE A 74 7.89 14.64 4.70
CA PHE A 74 9.35 14.73 4.67
C PHE A 74 9.89 14.59 3.24
N LEU A 75 9.46 13.57 2.50
CA LEU A 75 9.90 13.32 1.12
C LEU A 75 9.50 14.45 0.17
N ILE A 76 8.30 15.03 0.33
CA ILE A 76 7.87 16.19 -0.47
C ILE A 76 8.75 17.41 -0.18
N LEU A 77 9.05 17.68 1.09
CA LEU A 77 9.94 18.78 1.48
C LEU A 77 11.37 18.57 1.00
N TRP A 78 11.87 17.33 1.06
CA TRP A 78 13.20 17.01 0.56
C TRP A 78 13.28 17.15 -0.97
N LEU A 79 12.28 16.65 -1.71
CA LEU A 79 12.18 16.79 -3.16
C LEU A 79 12.09 18.26 -3.61
N ARG A 80 11.52 19.13 -2.78
CA ARG A 80 11.53 20.59 -3.00
C ARG A 80 12.93 21.20 -2.90
N ARG A 81 13.80 20.65 -2.04
CA ARG A 81 15.18 21.13 -1.82
C ARG A 81 16.20 20.57 -2.81
N LEU A 82 15.91 19.42 -3.43
CA LEU A 82 16.77 18.80 -4.46
C LEU A 82 16.62 19.47 -5.84
N LYS A 83 15.85 20.55 -5.93
CA LYS A 83 15.58 21.31 -7.15
C LYS A 83 15.91 22.77 -6.92
#